data_AF-A0A811N1C1-F1
#
_entry.id   AF-A0A811N1C1-F1
#
_cell.length_a   1.000
_cell.length_b   1.000
_cell.length_c   1.000
_cell.angle_alpha   90.00
_cell.angle_beta   90.00
_cell.angle_gamma   90.00
#
_symmetry.space_group_name_H-M   'P 1'
#
loop_
_entity.id
_entity.type
_entity.pdbx_description
1 polymer ?
#
loop_
_entity_poly.entity_id
_entity_poly.type
_entity_poly.pdbx_seq_one_letter_code
_entity_poly.pdbx_strand_id
1 'polypeptide(L)'
;MLLEKPDYDAKLCAIFDVLGVPDDSTWPWFSSTPFATEVVPELDMQRYNLLRDLFPETKLSRDGFEVLSGLLTCNPDKRLTAAAALEHPWFAKVDGLELPKKEKIASTLPKPHKRQRLRAVCV
;
A
#
# COMPACT_ATOMS: atom_id res chain seq x y z
N MET A 1 -15.66 13.46 22.42
CA MET A 1 -15.51 13.39 20.97
C MET A 1 -15.18 11.94 20.62
N LEU A 2 -16.20 11.16 20.28
CA LEU A 2 -15.97 9.85 19.68
C LEU A 2 -15.33 10.13 18.32
N LEU A 3 -14.08 9.71 18.11
CA LEU A 3 -13.52 9.61 16.78
C LEU A 3 -14.52 8.75 15.99
N GLU A 4 -15.26 9.35 15.05
CA GLU A 4 -15.94 8.61 14.00
C GLU A 4 -14.88 7.74 13.35
N LYS A 5 -14.85 6.47 13.76
CA LYS A 5 -13.97 5.52 13.12
C LYS A 5 -14.48 5.43 11.68
N PRO A 6 -13.65 5.73 10.68
CA PRO A 6 -14.08 5.56 9.31
C PRO A 6 -14.49 4.11 9.14
N ASP A 7 -15.66 3.91 8.54
CA ASP A 7 -16.24 2.59 8.29
C ASP A 7 -15.19 1.72 7.59
N TYR A 8 -14.66 0.75 8.33
CA TYR A 8 -13.60 -0.15 7.85
C TYR A 8 -14.16 -1.07 6.77
N ASP A 9 -15.44 -1.43 6.88
CA ASP A 9 -16.12 -2.31 5.94
C ASP A 9 -16.30 -1.57 4.62
N ALA A 10 -16.70 -0.30 4.65
CA ALA A 10 -16.76 0.53 3.43
C ALA A 10 -15.41 0.62 2.69
N LYS A 11 -14.28 0.65 3.42
CA LYS A 11 -12.95 0.64 2.80
C LYS A 11 -12.61 -0.72 2.19
N LEU A 12 -12.97 -1.81 2.87
CA LEU A 12 -12.79 -3.16 2.34
C LEU A 12 -13.64 -3.35 1.08
N CYS A 13 -14.87 -2.87 1.07
CA CYS A 13 -15.72 -2.85 -0.11
C CYS A 13 -15.04 -2.12 -1.27
N ALA A 14 -14.57 -0.89 -1.06
CA ALA A 14 -13.90 -0.12 -2.10
C ALA A 14 -12.64 -0.81 -2.66
N ILE A 15 -11.90 -1.55 -1.83
CA ILE A 15 -10.74 -2.34 -2.28
C ILE A 15 -11.20 -3.51 -3.15
N PHE A 16 -12.20 -4.27 -2.69
CA PHE A 16 -12.66 -5.46 -3.39
C PHE A 16 -13.52 -5.15 -4.61
N ASP A 17 -14.14 -3.98 -4.69
CA ASP A 17 -14.80 -3.48 -5.90
C ASP A 17 -13.81 -3.36 -7.07
N VAL A 18 -12.54 -3.10 -6.77
CA VAL A 18 -11.48 -3.01 -7.79
C VAL A 18 -10.77 -4.35 -7.99
N LEU A 19 -10.39 -5.02 -6.90
CA LEU A 19 -9.52 -6.19 -6.96
C LEU A 19 -10.28 -7.52 -7.10
N GLY A 20 -11.59 -7.51 -6.90
CA GLY A 20 -12.43 -8.68 -6.70
C GLY A 20 -12.40 -9.14 -5.25
N VAL A 21 -13.54 -9.65 -4.78
CA VAL A 21 -13.63 -10.32 -3.47
C VAL A 21 -12.82 -11.62 -3.50
N PRO A 22 -11.88 -11.82 -2.56
CA PRO A 22 -11.13 -13.07 -2.45
C PRO A 22 -12.02 -14.27 -2.15
N ASP A 23 -11.53 -15.44 -2.50
CA ASP A 23 -12.08 -16.74 -2.11
C ASP A 23 -10.98 -17.63 -1.55
N ASP A 24 -11.35 -18.80 -1.03
CA ASP A 24 -10.38 -19.72 -0.44
C ASP A 24 -9.35 -20.27 -1.45
N SER A 25 -9.55 -20.07 -2.77
CA SER A 25 -8.56 -20.41 -3.79
C SER A 25 -7.45 -19.36 -3.90
N THR A 26 -7.78 -18.08 -3.69
CA THR A 26 -6.86 -16.94 -3.81
C THR A 26 -6.28 -16.52 -2.46
N TRP A 27 -7.07 -16.61 -1.40
CA TRP A 27 -6.68 -16.39 -0.02
C TRP A 27 -7.31 -17.47 0.85
N PRO A 28 -6.56 -18.56 1.14
CA PRO A 28 -7.05 -19.59 2.05
C PRO A 28 -7.51 -18.93 3.35
N TRP A 29 -8.52 -19.49 4.02
CA TRP A 29 -9.14 -18.96 5.25
C TRP A 29 -9.81 -17.58 5.14
N PHE A 30 -9.90 -16.96 3.97
CA PHE A 30 -10.62 -15.68 3.82
C PHE A 30 -12.10 -15.84 4.17
N SER A 31 -12.72 -16.95 3.76
CA SER A 31 -14.12 -17.24 4.09
C SER A 31 -14.38 -17.44 5.58
N SER A 32 -13.34 -17.60 6.41
CA SER A 32 -13.45 -17.67 7.87
C SER A 32 -13.35 -16.30 8.56
N THR A 33 -13.14 -15.22 7.82
CA THR A 33 -13.07 -13.87 8.39
C THR A 33 -14.47 -13.33 8.71
N PRO A 34 -14.62 -12.45 9.73
CA PRO A 34 -15.91 -11.83 10.04
C PRO A 34 -16.50 -11.08 8.84
N PHE A 35 -15.68 -10.33 8.11
CA PHE A 35 -16.12 -9.60 6.92
C PHE A 35 -16.69 -10.53 5.83
N ALA A 36 -16.00 -11.63 5.52
CA ALA A 36 -16.47 -12.58 4.50
C ALA A 36 -17.73 -13.35 4.91
N THR A 37 -17.95 -13.53 6.23
CA THR A 37 -19.10 -14.29 6.75
C THR A 37 -20.33 -13.41 6.96
N GLU A 38 -20.14 -12.18 7.43
CA GLU A 38 -21.24 -11.30 7.88
C GLU A 38 -21.58 -10.22 6.85
N VAL A 39 -20.58 -9.67 6.14
CA VAL A 39 -20.78 -8.48 5.29
C VAL A 39 -20.91 -8.86 3.81
N VAL A 40 -20.01 -9.70 3.30
CA VAL A 40 -19.99 -10.08 1.87
C VAL A 40 -21.32 -10.71 1.39
N PRO A 41 -22.02 -11.59 2.13
CA PRO A 41 -23.27 -12.18 1.66
C PRO A 41 -24.42 -11.18 1.52
N GLU A 42 -24.36 -10.04 2.20
CA GLU A 42 -25.38 -8.98 2.12
C GLU A 42 -25.13 -8.02 0.95
N LEU A 43 -23.96 -8.10 0.31
CA LEU A 43 -23.51 -7.20 -0.74
C LEU A 43 -23.37 -7.92 -2.08
N ASP A 44 -23.86 -7.30 -3.16
CA ASP A 44 -23.66 -7.80 -4.53
C ASP A 44 -22.27 -7.42 -5.05
N MET A 45 -21.24 -8.01 -4.43
CA MET A 45 -19.85 -7.69 -4.74
C MET A 45 -19.32 -8.52 -5.91
N GLN A 46 -18.57 -7.85 -6.79
CA GLN A 46 -17.92 -8.47 -7.94
C GLN A 46 -16.73 -9.35 -7.48
N ARG A 47 -16.52 -10.49 -8.15
CA ARG A 47 -15.42 -11.43 -7.84
C ARG A 47 -14.21 -11.32 -8.75
N TYR A 48 -14.33 -10.62 -9.88
CA TYR A 48 -13.25 -10.51 -10.85
C TYR A 48 -12.47 -9.22 -10.66
N ASN A 49 -11.19 -9.25 -11.07
CA ASN A 49 -10.26 -8.16 -10.86
C ASN A 49 -10.32 -7.15 -12.01
N LEU A 50 -10.69 -5.90 -11.71
CA LEU A 50 -10.82 -4.78 -12.64
C LEU A 50 -9.54 -3.94 -12.77
N LEU A 51 -8.46 -4.30 -12.08
CA LEU A 51 -7.25 -3.47 -12.01
C LEU A 51 -6.66 -3.23 -13.40
N ARG A 52 -6.75 -4.21 -14.31
CA ARG A 52 -6.23 -4.06 -15.68
C ARG A 52 -7.06 -3.08 -16.52
N ASP A 53 -8.35 -2.97 -16.24
CA ASP A 53 -9.23 -2.04 -16.94
C ASP A 53 -8.94 -0.60 -16.49
N LEU A 54 -8.62 -0.40 -15.21
CA LEU A 54 -8.21 0.91 -14.67
C LEU A 54 -6.82 1.33 -15.18
N PHE A 55 -5.89 0.37 -15.28
CA PHE A 55 -4.51 0.54 -15.72
C PHE A 55 -4.20 -0.27 -16.99
N PRO A 56 -4.77 0.13 -18.13
CA PRO A 56 -4.50 -0.51 -19.42
C PRO A 56 -3.05 -0.26 -19.86
N GLU A 57 -2.59 -0.99 -20.89
CA GLU A 57 -1.21 -0.88 -21.42
C GLU A 57 -0.79 0.51 -21.85
N THR A 58 -1.77 1.33 -22.25
CA THR A 58 -1.56 2.73 -22.62
C THR A 58 -1.19 3.63 -21.43
N LYS A 59 -1.55 3.25 -20.20
CA LYS A 59 -1.21 3.98 -18.97
C LYS A 59 -0.05 3.34 -18.20
N LEU A 60 0.04 2.01 -18.22
CA LEU A 60 1.03 1.26 -17.48
C LEU A 60 1.50 0.06 -18.30
N SER A 61 2.80 0.01 -18.56
CA SER A 61 3.42 -1.11 -19.28
C SER A 61 3.11 -2.43 -18.59
N ARG A 62 3.20 -3.53 -19.35
CA ARG A 62 3.02 -4.89 -18.81
C ARG A 62 3.89 -5.12 -17.57
N ASP A 63 5.18 -4.82 -17.64
CA ASP A 63 6.10 -5.01 -16.51
C ASP A 63 5.67 -4.18 -15.28
N GLY A 64 5.17 -2.96 -15.49
CA GLY A 64 4.71 -2.11 -14.39
C GLY A 64 3.40 -2.59 -13.79
N PHE A 65 2.53 -3.15 -14.62
CA PHE A 65 1.28 -3.75 -14.17
C PHE A 65 1.53 -5.01 -13.33
N GLU A 66 2.49 -5.85 -13.70
CA GLU A 66 2.89 -7.02 -12.93
C GLU A 66 3.36 -6.62 -11.51
N VAL A 67 4.16 -5.55 -11.39
CA VAL A 67 4.54 -4.98 -10.09
C VAL A 67 3.31 -4.47 -9.31
N LEU A 68 2.46 -3.65 -9.94
CA LEU A 68 1.29 -3.06 -9.28
C LEU A 68 0.33 -4.14 -8.77
N SER A 69 0.01 -5.13 -9.62
CA SER A 69 -0.87 -6.25 -9.28
C SER A 69 -0.29 -7.09 -8.14
N GLY A 70 1.02 -7.37 -8.15
CA GLY A 70 1.70 -8.07 -7.07
C GLY A 70 1.64 -7.31 -5.74
N LEU A 71 1.88 -5.99 -5.76
CA LEU A 71 1.84 -5.15 -4.56
C LEU A 71 0.42 -5.03 -3.97
N LEU A 72 -0.61 -5.05 -4.83
CA LEU A 72 -2.01 -4.96 -4.42
C LEU A 72 -2.67 -6.32 -4.19
N THR A 73 -1.93 -7.42 -4.21
CA THR A 73 -2.50 -8.75 -3.92
C THR A 73 -3.13 -8.77 -2.52
N CYS A 74 -4.42 -9.15 -2.47
CA CYS A 74 -5.23 -9.14 -1.25
C CYS A 74 -4.62 -10.04 -0.17
N ASN A 75 -4.26 -11.28 -0.53
CA ASN A 75 -3.59 -12.22 0.37
C ASN A 75 -2.19 -11.69 0.74
N PRO A 76 -1.95 -11.32 2.01
CA PRO A 76 -0.67 -10.75 2.42
C PRO A 76 0.50 -11.73 2.26
N ASP A 77 0.26 -13.04 2.41
CA ASP A 77 1.30 -14.07 2.29
C ASP A 77 1.76 -14.29 0.85
N LYS A 78 0.94 -13.85 -0.11
CA LYS A 78 1.25 -13.90 -1.55
C LYS A 78 1.63 -12.53 -2.13
N ARG A 79 1.53 -11.47 -1.32
CA ARG A 79 1.80 -10.10 -1.76
C ARG A 79 3.27 -9.91 -2.09
N LEU A 80 3.53 -9.24 -3.21
CA LEU A 80 4.88 -8.92 -3.64
C LEU A 80 5.58 -8.07 -2.57
N THR A 81 6.78 -8.49 -2.17
CA THR A 81 7.59 -7.73 -1.21
C THR A 81 8.29 -6.58 -1.90
N ALA A 82 8.66 -5.54 -1.14
CA ALA A 82 9.40 -4.41 -1.69
C ALA A 82 10.74 -4.82 -2.31
N ALA A 83 11.45 -5.77 -1.70
CA ALA A 83 12.71 -6.29 -2.22
C ALA A 83 12.51 -7.01 -3.56
N ALA A 84 11.53 -7.91 -3.65
CA ALA A 84 11.21 -8.62 -4.89
C ALA A 84 10.67 -7.67 -5.98
N ALA A 85 9.91 -6.63 -5.61
CA ALA A 85 9.44 -5.62 -6.54
C ALA A 85 10.60 -4.88 -7.21
N LEU A 86 11.66 -4.53 -6.46
CA LEU A 86 12.83 -3.84 -7.00
C LEU A 86 13.64 -4.70 -7.98
N GLU A 87 13.52 -6.02 -7.91
CA GLU A 87 14.15 -6.95 -8.86
C GLU A 87 13.38 -7.07 -10.19
N HIS A 88 12.18 -6.49 -10.29
CA HIS A 88 11.35 -6.59 -11.49
C HIS A 88 11.94 -5.79 -12.68
N PRO A 89 11.82 -6.30 -13.93
CA PRO A 89 12.28 -5.59 -15.14
C PRO A 89 11.74 -4.17 -15.30
N TRP A 90 10.62 -3.86 -14.65
CA TRP A 90 10.06 -2.51 -14.63
C TRP A 90 11.03 -1.48 -14.02
N PHE A 91 11.78 -1.86 -12.99
CA PHE A 91 12.79 -1.00 -12.35
C PHE A 91 14.18 -1.11 -12.98
N ALA A 92 14.48 -2.17 -13.74
CA ALA A 92 15.76 -2.32 -14.45
C ALA A 92 15.97 -1.25 -15.55
N LYS A 93 14.89 -0.60 -16.02
CA LYS A 93 14.95 0.45 -17.05
C LYS A 93 15.36 1.84 -16.52
N VAL A 94 15.63 1.96 -15.21
CA VAL A 94 15.99 3.25 -14.57
C VAL A 94 17.43 3.67 -14.88
N ASP A 95 18.29 2.77 -15.37
CA ASP A 95 19.68 3.12 -15.71
C ASP A 95 19.81 4.15 -16.85
N GLY A 96 18.73 4.41 -17.61
CA GLY A 96 18.68 5.44 -18.66
C GLY A 96 18.10 6.79 -18.21
N LEU A 97 17.51 6.87 -17.02
CA LEU A 97 17.12 8.15 -16.42
C LEU A 97 18.27 8.55 -15.51
N GLU A 98 19.17 9.40 -16.03
CA GLU A 98 20.14 10.15 -15.23
C GLU A 98 19.40 10.74 -14.02
N LEU A 99 19.46 10.06 -12.87
CA LEU A 99 19.02 10.64 -11.61
C LEU A 99 19.79 11.95 -11.48
N PRO A 100 19.13 13.09 -11.19
CA PRO A 100 19.82 14.31 -10.85
C PRO A 100 20.89 13.95 -9.81
N LYS A 101 22.16 14.08 -10.20
CA LYS A 101 23.32 13.72 -9.36
C LYS A 101 23.02 14.25 -7.98
N LYS A 102 23.05 13.39 -6.96
CA LYS A 102 22.82 13.77 -5.57
C LYS A 102 23.70 14.98 -5.25
N GLU A 103 23.12 16.16 -5.33
CA GLU A 103 23.77 17.37 -4.88
C GLU A 103 23.89 17.19 -3.38
N LYS A 104 25.13 17.21 -2.87
CA LYS A 104 25.40 17.23 -1.43
C LYS A 104 24.82 18.54 -0.91
N ILE A 105 23.54 18.55 -0.57
CA ILE A 105 22.95 19.62 0.21
C ILE A 105 23.63 19.50 1.57
N ALA A 106 24.66 20.31 1.76
CA ALA A 106 25.39 20.42 3.00
C ALA A 106 24.36 20.52 4.13
N SER A 107 24.47 19.59 5.07
CA SER A 107 23.62 19.51 6.25
C SER A 107 23.87 20.74 7.14
N THR A 108 23.24 21.87 6.84
CA THR A 108 23.09 22.97 7.79
C THR A 108 21.89 22.67 8.68
N LEU A 109 22.02 21.61 9.48
CA LEU A 109 21.13 21.40 10.60
C LEU A 109 21.46 22.49 11.65
N PRO A 110 20.50 23.33 12.08
CA PRO A 110 20.77 24.29 13.15
C PRO A 110 21.15 23.55 14.42
N LYS A 111 22.26 23.97 15.05
CA LYS A 111 22.78 23.38 16.28
C LYS A 111 21.71 23.44 17.38
N PRO A 112 21.50 22.37 18.16
CA PRO A 112 20.53 22.40 19.25
C PRO A 112 20.93 23.47 20.28
N HIS A 113 20.04 24.41 20.53
CA HIS A 113 20.20 25.40 21.60
C HIS A 113 20.18 24.68 22.95
N LYS A 114 21.23 24.87 23.76
CA LYS A 114 21.31 24.34 25.12
C LYS A 114 20.16 24.91 25.95
N ARG A 115 19.18 24.08 26.30
CA ARG A 115 18.17 24.42 27.31
C ARG A 115 18.88 24.55 28.66
N GLN A 116 19.02 25.78 29.17
CA GLN A 116 19.46 26.00 30.54
C GLN A 116 18.39 25.43 31.48
N ARG A 117 18.78 24.40 32.24
CA ARG A 117 17.96 23.86 33.32
C ARG A 117 17.97 24.88 34.45
N LEU A 118 16.87 25.61 34.61
CA LEU A 118 16.63 26.38 35.83
C LEU A 118 16.56 25.39 36.99
N ARG A 119 17.48 25.51 37.95
CA ARG A 119 17.40 24.79 39.22
C ARG A 119 16.28 25.42 40.03
N ALA A 120 15.24 24.64 40.35
CA ALA A 120 14.29 25.01 41.37
C ALA A 120 15.03 25.05 42.72
N VAL A 121 15.04 26.22 43.38
CA VAL A 121 15.39 26.34 44.78
C VAL A 121 14.07 26.20 45.54
N CYS A 122 13.94 25.13 46.32
CA CYS A 122 12.87 25.01 47.31
C CYS A 122 13.13 26.02 48.44
N VAL A 123 12.08 26.76 48.82
CA VAL A 123 11.96 27.49 50.08
C VAL A 123 10.76 26.92 50.81
#